data_AF-A0A7G8Q1H2-F1
#
_entry.id   AF-A0A7G8Q1H2-F1
#
_cell.length_a   1.000
_cell.length_b   1.000
_cell.length_c   1.000
_cell.angle_alpha   90.00
_cell.angle_beta   90.00
_cell.angle_gamma   90.00
#
_symmetry.space_group_name_H-M   'P 1'
#
loop_
_entity.id
_entity.type
_entity.pdbx_description
1 polymer ?
#
loop_
_entity_poly.entity_id
_entity_poly.type
_entity_poly.pdbx_seq_one_letter_code
_entity_poly.pdbx_strand_id
1 'polypeptide(L)'
;MTTPLAWFGLPDDADERELKRVYAKRLKETRPDVDPAGFQELRARYEAAQAWCRQAAHVATPAVDNTPSPPVEAGSPPVDEATTPPPAASWRAVKFDEAQPATHASPFDAERFATAFLQTAATRHPLDLLSWLQEQPELWSLRAKQQAGHVVLRRLFRDQPPMTAASFDNTLQFFGMDHALAGVDPLHLQQLRTNLHEWHALQQRFEPAIEAWNAQSPRVDAETVYRWFCACARSHATEPAIAALHAQPALQNGDWRQQLAPQLLELVVRERPPMPAATAASLFDYFRLYELAHGRGASLQDMPSQLEVLWLMLPENASRLALRVRDAKKPYGEAKKSSRYLRWVQRPFHWWWILLTSWVPGLPTALGLFLWRLSEGVPSRLPRTIDPALARFCIATASRHVVAGPRVLVGVIRCGSLLVLGGVLDALWYVFLQEPYGEPGSPSLLISALVITAAWAAYITFVALLIWQRRPEEPPQARPLLRIAFVPAMCAAGVLLWFASGSNGLGVGALLPTASLAYGRYRARNPLPPAGARTRWSTIPDTLFYIGLFLSMHWAPGMALVALAAWGMDLWLQRKSLRWRPGAKPAASPTGRA
;
A
#
# COMPACT_ATOMS: atom_id res chain seq x y z
N MET A 1 -3.27 51.86 3.25
CA MET A 1 -2.82 50.49 2.94
C MET A 1 -3.92 49.55 3.41
N THR A 2 -4.60 48.86 2.50
CA THR A 2 -5.68 47.94 2.86
C THR A 2 -5.05 46.67 3.43
N THR A 3 -5.34 46.34 4.68
CA THR A 3 -4.79 45.14 5.32
C THR A 3 -5.22 43.88 4.56
N PRO A 4 -4.41 42.81 4.54
CA PRO A 4 -4.79 41.55 3.90
C PRO A 4 -6.09 40.95 4.44
N LEU A 5 -6.46 41.26 5.69
CA LEU A 5 -7.70 40.83 6.36
C LEU A 5 -8.95 41.53 5.81
N ALA A 6 -8.84 42.78 5.38
CA ALA A 6 -9.95 43.54 4.81
C ALA A 6 -10.52 42.91 3.53
N TRP A 7 -9.70 42.19 2.75
CA TRP A 7 -10.18 41.44 1.58
C TRP A 7 -11.13 40.29 1.95
N PHE A 8 -10.97 39.73 3.16
CA PHE A 8 -11.88 38.74 3.74
C PHE A 8 -13.06 39.38 4.49
N GLY A 9 -13.13 40.71 4.57
CA GLY A 9 -14.13 41.45 5.33
C GLY A 9 -13.97 41.29 6.84
N LEU A 10 -12.75 41.01 7.29
CA LEU A 10 -12.41 40.84 8.70
C LEU A 10 -11.74 42.10 9.25
N PRO A 11 -11.95 42.42 10.54
CA PRO A 11 -11.25 43.52 11.21
C PRO A 11 -9.76 43.19 11.37
N ASP A 12 -8.94 44.23 11.60
CA ASP A 12 -7.47 44.12 11.63
C ASP A 12 -6.92 43.31 12.83
N ASP A 13 -7.75 43.07 13.85
CA ASP A 13 -7.50 42.27 15.04
C ASP A 13 -8.05 40.83 14.95
N ALA A 14 -8.56 40.41 13.79
CA ALA A 14 -9.19 39.11 13.65
C ALA A 14 -8.21 37.93 13.85
N ASP A 15 -8.66 36.96 14.67
CA ASP A 15 -7.90 35.76 14.98
C ASP A 15 -7.76 34.80 13.78
N GLU A 16 -6.69 34.00 13.78
CA GLU A 16 -6.42 32.99 12.73
C GLU A 16 -7.58 31.98 12.57
N ARG A 17 -8.37 31.76 13.62
CA ARG A 17 -9.55 30.89 13.62
C ARG A 17 -10.70 31.48 12.78
N GLU A 18 -10.89 32.79 12.81
CA GLU A 18 -11.93 33.48 12.04
C GLU A 18 -11.56 33.54 10.56
N LEU A 19 -10.29 33.82 10.26
CA LEU A 19 -9.74 33.78 8.90
C LEU A 19 -9.93 32.38 8.25
N LYS A 20 -9.66 31.30 9.01
CA LYS A 20 -9.90 29.91 8.54
C LYS A 20 -11.37 29.64 8.24
N ARG A 21 -12.29 30.18 9.04
CA ARG A 21 -13.74 29.99 8.84
C ARG A 21 -14.23 30.68 7.57
N VAL A 22 -13.81 31.93 7.33
CA VAL A 22 -14.19 32.68 6.13
C VAL A 22 -13.56 32.09 4.88
N TYR A 23 -12.29 31.68 4.95
CA TYR A 23 -11.61 30.98 3.87
C TYR A 23 -12.33 29.67 3.49
N ALA A 24 -12.71 28.84 4.47
CA ALA A 24 -13.43 27.60 4.22
C ALA A 24 -14.83 27.82 3.61
N LYS A 25 -15.46 28.97 3.87
CA LYS A 25 -16.72 29.36 3.23
C LYS A 25 -16.50 29.72 1.75
N ARG A 26 -15.52 30.57 1.45
CA ARG A 26 -15.17 30.95 0.07
C ARG A 26 -14.64 29.77 -0.76
N LEU A 27 -13.92 28.84 -0.15
CA LEU A 27 -13.42 27.62 -0.79
C LEU A 27 -14.54 26.69 -1.30
N LYS A 28 -15.72 26.72 -0.67
CA LYS A 28 -16.89 25.95 -1.13
C LYS A 28 -17.55 26.55 -2.37
N GLU A 29 -17.42 27.86 -2.54
CA GLU A 29 -17.95 28.63 -3.66
C GLU A 29 -16.99 28.57 -4.86
N THR A 30 -15.68 28.69 -4.62
CA THR A 30 -14.63 28.62 -5.66
C THR A 30 -14.13 27.17 -5.82
N ARG A 31 -14.86 26.36 -6.59
CA ARG A 31 -14.44 24.99 -6.91
C ARG A 31 -13.28 25.00 -7.93
N PRO A 32 -12.17 24.29 -7.66
CA PRO A 32 -10.98 24.29 -8.52
C PRO A 32 -11.24 23.68 -9.92
N ASP A 33 -12.30 22.90 -10.07
CA ASP A 33 -12.69 22.28 -11.35
C ASP A 33 -13.39 23.27 -12.30
N VAL A 34 -13.90 24.39 -11.77
CA VAL A 34 -14.69 25.39 -12.51
C VAL A 34 -13.91 26.69 -12.71
N ASP A 35 -13.10 27.09 -11.72
CA ASP A 35 -12.25 28.30 -11.80
C ASP A 35 -10.87 28.06 -11.14
N PRO A 36 -9.89 27.55 -11.90
CA PRO A 36 -8.53 27.32 -11.40
C PRO A 36 -7.79 28.61 -11.04
N ALA A 37 -8.06 29.72 -11.75
CA ALA A 37 -7.39 31.00 -11.53
C ALA A 37 -7.91 31.68 -10.26
N GLY A 38 -9.23 31.70 -10.05
CA GLY A 38 -9.84 32.21 -8.83
C GLY A 38 -9.43 31.42 -7.58
N PHE A 39 -9.19 30.12 -7.72
CA PHE A 39 -8.65 29.30 -6.62
C PHE A 39 -7.21 29.68 -6.25
N GLN A 40 -6.35 29.95 -7.24
CA GLN A 40 -4.97 30.39 -6.99
C GLN A 40 -4.92 31.76 -6.32
N GLU A 41 -5.75 32.71 -6.78
CA GLU A 41 -5.85 34.03 -6.14
C GLU A 41 -6.36 33.94 -4.70
N LEU A 42 -7.43 33.16 -4.45
CA LEU A 42 -7.97 32.95 -3.12
C LEU A 42 -6.91 32.38 -2.16
N ARG A 43 -6.08 31.44 -2.64
CA ARG A 43 -5.01 30.84 -1.85
C ARG A 43 -3.87 31.83 -1.56
N ALA A 44 -3.42 32.59 -2.56
CA ALA A 44 -2.38 33.60 -2.37
C ALA A 44 -2.81 34.68 -1.37
N ARG A 45 -4.07 35.13 -1.42
CA ARG A 45 -4.64 36.11 -0.47
C ARG A 45 -4.74 35.54 0.94
N TYR A 46 -5.10 34.26 1.08
CA TYR A 46 -5.16 33.58 2.38
C TYR A 46 -3.77 33.45 3.01
N GLU A 47 -2.76 33.08 2.23
CA GLU A 47 -1.37 32.95 2.70
C GLU A 47 -0.81 34.31 3.18
N ALA A 48 -1.10 35.39 2.44
CA ALA A 48 -0.74 36.76 2.85
C ALA A 48 -1.44 37.18 4.15
N ALA A 49 -2.73 36.87 4.32
CA ALA A 49 -3.48 37.18 5.54
C ALA A 49 -3.03 36.32 6.74
N GLN A 50 -2.67 35.06 6.53
CA GLN A 50 -2.14 34.20 7.59
C GLN A 50 -0.76 34.68 8.06
N ALA A 51 0.11 35.12 7.13
CA ALA A 51 1.40 35.71 7.48
C ALA A 51 1.24 36.98 8.33
N TRP A 52 0.25 37.83 7.98
CA TRP A 52 -0.09 39.03 8.75
C TRP A 52 -0.53 38.70 10.19
N CYS A 53 -1.46 37.76 10.39
CA CYS A 53 -1.88 37.33 11.72
C CYS A 53 -0.72 36.78 12.57
N ARG A 54 0.22 36.05 11.96
CA ARG A 54 1.40 35.51 12.66
C ARG A 54 2.37 36.61 13.06
N GLN A 55 2.60 37.60 12.21
CA GLN A 55 3.44 38.75 12.55
C GLN A 55 2.81 39.60 13.67
N ALA A 56 1.50 39.84 13.62
CA ALA A 56 0.79 40.56 14.69
C ALA A 56 0.87 39.82 16.04
N ALA A 57 0.75 38.49 16.04
CA ALA A 57 0.91 37.67 17.25
C ALA A 57 2.35 37.71 17.82
N HIS A 58 3.37 37.81 16.96
CA HIS A 58 4.76 37.97 17.39
C HIS A 58 5.06 39.34 17.99
N VAL A 59 4.38 40.41 17.54
CA VAL A 59 4.56 41.79 18.08
C VAL A 59 3.85 41.98 19.42
N ALA A 60 2.81 41.20 19.73
CA ALA A 60 2.02 41.30 20.96
C ALA A 60 2.60 40.57 22.20
N THR A 61 3.81 40.00 22.10
CA THR A 61 4.45 39.29 23.23
C THR A 61 5.50 40.20 23.90
N PRO A 62 5.39 40.59 25.18
CA PRO A 62 6.42 41.40 25.84
C PRO A 62 7.65 40.54 26.13
N ALA A 63 8.79 40.94 25.56
CA ALA A 63 10.10 40.34 25.80
C ALA A 63 10.64 40.76 27.17
N VAL A 64 11.07 39.77 27.95
CA VAL A 64 11.89 39.94 29.16
C VAL A 64 13.33 40.26 28.73
N ASP A 65 13.92 41.22 29.43
CA ASP A 65 15.27 41.78 29.32
C ASP A 65 16.39 40.79 28.94
N ASN A 66 17.22 41.22 27.99
CA ASN A 66 18.68 41.20 28.11
C ASN A 66 19.32 42.09 27.03
N THR A 67 19.77 43.27 27.44
CA THR A 67 20.69 44.18 26.73
C THR A 67 22.13 43.63 26.78
N PRO A 68 23.05 43.98 25.86
CA PRO A 68 23.61 45.33 25.77
C PRO A 68 23.80 45.96 24.36
N SER A 69 23.80 47.30 24.38
CA SER A 69 23.98 48.40 23.39
C SER A 69 25.15 48.33 22.38
N PRO A 70 25.37 49.36 21.51
CA PRO A 70 24.48 50.01 20.52
C PRO A 70 25.16 50.17 19.11
N PRO A 71 24.46 50.58 18.04
CA PRO A 71 25.07 51.29 16.92
C PRO A 71 24.75 52.80 16.95
N VAL A 72 25.76 53.57 16.57
CA VAL A 72 25.81 55.04 16.49
C VAL A 72 24.84 55.59 15.44
N GLU A 73 24.21 56.70 15.83
CA GLU A 73 23.39 57.65 15.08
C GLU A 73 23.95 58.12 13.73
N ALA A 74 23.03 58.36 12.79
CA ALA A 74 22.87 59.60 11.99
C ALA A 74 22.01 59.21 10.78
N GLY A 75 20.76 59.65 10.64
CA GLY A 75 20.35 61.05 10.64
C GLY A 75 19.82 61.34 9.24
N SER A 76 18.51 61.21 9.04
CA SER A 76 17.80 61.81 7.91
C SER A 76 16.71 62.70 8.48
N PRO A 77 16.56 63.93 7.96
CA PRO A 77 15.25 64.32 7.44
C PRO A 77 15.39 65.25 6.20
N PRO A 78 14.30 65.74 5.60
CA PRO A 78 13.42 64.96 4.74
C PRO A 78 13.19 65.61 3.35
N VAL A 79 12.57 64.80 2.50
CA VAL A 79 11.85 65.04 1.24
C VAL A 79 11.47 66.48 0.90
N ASP A 80 11.73 66.90 -0.34
CA ASP A 80 10.78 67.71 -1.12
C ASP A 80 10.72 67.30 -2.61
N GLU A 81 9.51 66.88 -2.96
CA GLU A 81 8.68 67.16 -4.13
C GLU A 81 9.24 67.14 -5.57
N ALA A 82 8.45 66.47 -6.42
CA ALA A 82 8.70 66.17 -7.81
C ALA A 82 8.83 67.40 -8.71
N THR A 83 9.81 67.37 -9.62
CA THR A 83 9.69 68.03 -10.94
C THR A 83 10.44 67.19 -11.99
N THR A 84 9.79 67.07 -13.15
CA THR A 84 10.09 66.34 -14.39
C THR A 84 11.56 66.37 -14.92
N PRO A 85 11.96 65.40 -15.77
CA PRO A 85 13.35 65.08 -16.07
C PRO A 85 13.96 65.91 -17.21
N PRO A 86 15.29 66.10 -17.24
CA PRO A 86 16.06 66.36 -18.46
C PRO A 86 17.05 65.21 -18.77
N PRO A 87 17.61 65.16 -20.00
CA PRO A 87 17.82 63.91 -20.73
C PRO A 87 19.06 63.13 -20.30
N ALA A 88 19.02 61.84 -20.63
CA ALA A 88 20.07 60.85 -20.39
C ALA A 88 21.47 61.38 -20.72
N ALA A 89 22.27 61.57 -19.66
CA ALA A 89 23.72 61.68 -19.78
C ALA A 89 24.23 60.34 -20.33
N SER A 90 24.72 60.37 -21.56
CA SER A 90 25.41 59.27 -22.20
C SER A 90 26.54 58.77 -21.30
N TRP A 91 26.39 57.57 -20.74
CA TRP A 91 27.50 56.86 -20.14
C TRP A 91 28.52 56.60 -21.26
N ARG A 92 29.71 57.22 -21.14
CA ARG A 92 30.85 56.87 -21.99
C ARG A 92 31.23 55.43 -21.69
N ALA A 93 31.10 54.55 -22.68
CA ALA A 93 31.67 53.22 -22.61
C ALA A 93 33.19 53.35 -22.42
N VAL A 94 33.68 52.99 -21.24
CA VAL A 94 35.08 52.66 -21.04
C VAL A 94 35.32 51.43 -21.91
N LYS A 95 36.09 51.57 -22.99
CA LYS A 95 36.60 50.42 -23.73
C LYS A 95 37.56 49.70 -22.78
N PHE A 96 37.14 48.56 -22.25
CA PHE A 96 38.09 47.57 -21.78
C PHE A 96 38.89 47.16 -23.02
N ASP A 97 40.20 47.38 -22.99
CA ASP A 97 41.09 46.76 -23.97
C ASP A 97 40.74 45.28 -24.05
N GLU A 98 40.52 44.78 -25.27
CA GLU A 98 40.24 43.38 -25.55
C GLU A 98 41.36 42.55 -24.90
N ALA A 99 41.06 42.02 -23.72
CA ALA A 99 41.84 40.98 -23.10
C ALA A 99 41.97 39.88 -24.16
N GLN A 100 43.20 39.61 -24.57
CA GLN A 100 43.56 38.52 -25.47
C GLN A 100 42.73 37.29 -25.09
N PRO A 101 42.05 36.63 -26.05
CA PRO A 101 41.24 35.46 -25.75
C PRO A 101 42.17 34.45 -25.10
N ALA A 102 41.95 34.21 -23.81
CA ALA A 102 42.71 33.24 -23.05
C ALA A 102 42.68 31.92 -23.82
N THR A 103 43.86 31.51 -24.27
CA THR A 103 44.18 30.23 -24.88
C THR A 103 43.37 29.14 -24.19
N HIS A 104 42.54 28.42 -24.97
CA HIS A 104 41.62 27.38 -24.52
C HIS A 104 42.12 26.59 -23.30
N ALA A 105 41.67 26.99 -22.10
CA ALA A 105 41.71 26.12 -20.94
C ALA A 105 40.88 24.87 -21.29
N SER A 106 41.45 23.68 -21.03
CA SER A 106 40.74 22.42 -21.27
C SER A 106 39.34 22.47 -20.66
N PRO A 107 38.31 21.92 -21.32
CA PRO A 107 36.96 21.91 -20.78
C PRO A 107 36.99 21.22 -19.41
N PHE A 108 36.46 21.89 -18.38
CA PHE A 108 36.33 21.33 -17.05
C PHE A 108 35.55 20.01 -17.10
N ASP A 109 36.19 18.92 -16.69
CA ASP A 109 35.59 17.59 -16.65
C ASP A 109 34.90 17.36 -15.30
N ALA A 110 33.64 17.76 -15.24
CA ALA A 110 32.81 17.63 -14.05
C ALA A 110 32.62 16.18 -13.57
N GLU A 111 32.71 15.18 -14.45
CA GLU A 111 32.56 13.76 -14.08
C GLU A 111 33.83 13.22 -13.43
N ARG A 112 35.00 13.59 -13.97
CA ARG A 112 36.28 13.27 -13.33
C ARG A 112 36.40 13.94 -11.96
N PHE A 113 35.99 15.20 -11.86
CA PHE A 113 35.92 15.91 -10.59
C PHE A 113 34.98 15.20 -9.59
N ALA A 114 33.75 14.87 -10.00
CA ALA A 114 32.80 14.21 -9.12
C ALA A 114 33.31 12.84 -8.63
N THR A 115 34.03 12.10 -9.48
CA THR A 115 34.66 10.82 -9.09
C THR A 115 35.71 11.03 -8.00
N ALA A 116 36.58 12.04 -8.14
CA ALA A 116 37.58 12.39 -7.13
C ALA A 116 36.94 12.90 -5.82
N PHE A 117 35.85 13.67 -5.93
CA PHE A 117 35.07 14.12 -4.78
C PHE A 117 34.48 12.93 -4.00
N LEU A 118 33.82 11.98 -4.65
CA LEU A 118 33.22 10.82 -3.96
C LEU A 118 34.28 9.98 -3.23
N GLN A 119 35.46 9.77 -3.86
CA GLN A 119 36.57 9.07 -3.23
C GLN A 119 37.08 9.79 -1.98
N THR A 120 37.19 11.12 -2.05
CA THR A 120 37.67 11.94 -0.94
C THR A 120 36.65 12.02 0.21
N ALA A 121 35.37 12.15 -0.14
CA ALA A 121 34.28 12.27 0.83
C ALA A 121 34.01 10.98 1.61
N ALA A 122 34.38 9.82 1.05
CA ALA A 122 34.28 8.53 1.72
C ALA A 122 35.36 8.31 2.80
N THR A 123 36.50 9.02 2.71
CA THR A 123 37.67 8.74 3.56
C THR A 123 38.08 9.87 4.50
N ARG A 124 37.67 11.12 4.23
CA ARG A 124 38.13 12.31 4.98
C ARG A 124 37.09 12.84 5.96
N HIS A 125 37.58 13.51 7.01
CA HIS A 125 36.74 14.21 7.98
C HIS A 125 36.02 15.42 7.34
N PRO A 126 34.81 15.82 7.80
CA PRO A 126 34.01 16.89 7.18
C PRO A 126 34.70 18.23 6.93
N LEU A 127 35.65 18.61 7.80
CA LEU A 127 36.42 19.86 7.66
C LEU A 127 37.51 19.73 6.59
N ASP A 128 38.13 18.56 6.47
CA ASP A 128 39.18 18.29 5.48
C ASP A 128 38.62 18.14 4.06
N LEU A 129 37.35 17.72 3.96
CA LEU A 129 36.62 17.72 2.69
C LEU A 129 36.32 19.15 2.23
N LEU A 130 35.94 20.03 3.16
CA LEU A 130 35.64 21.43 2.84
C LEU A 130 36.90 22.19 2.43
N SER A 131 38.03 21.99 3.11
CA SER A 131 39.31 22.58 2.70
C SER A 131 39.74 22.08 1.32
N TRP A 132 39.62 20.77 1.07
CA TRP A 132 39.91 20.19 -0.25
C TRP A 132 39.06 20.79 -1.37
N LEU A 133 37.77 21.07 -1.12
CA LEU A 133 36.87 21.74 -2.07
C LEU A 133 37.30 23.18 -2.37
N GLN A 134 37.78 23.92 -1.36
CA GLN A 134 38.22 25.31 -1.50
C GLN A 134 39.54 25.44 -2.27
N GLU A 135 40.41 24.43 -2.17
CA GLU A 135 41.72 24.38 -2.84
C GLU A 135 41.63 24.07 -4.34
N GLN A 136 40.46 23.72 -4.88
CA GLN A 136 40.32 23.38 -6.30
C GLN A 136 40.25 24.64 -7.18
N PRO A 137 41.29 24.93 -7.99
CA PRO A 137 41.31 26.13 -8.83
C PRO A 137 40.22 26.10 -9.92
N GLU A 138 39.77 24.91 -10.32
CA GLU A 138 38.72 24.71 -11.32
C GLU A 138 37.35 25.22 -10.86
N LEU A 139 37.11 25.28 -9.55
CA LEU A 139 35.84 25.70 -8.94
C LEU A 139 35.76 27.21 -8.66
N TRP A 140 36.80 27.98 -8.98
CA TRP A 140 36.77 29.46 -8.86
C TRP A 140 35.88 30.11 -9.92
N SER A 141 35.64 29.43 -11.05
CA SER A 141 34.65 29.89 -12.02
C SER A 141 33.23 29.54 -11.55
N LEU A 142 32.34 30.54 -11.52
CA LEU A 142 30.95 30.35 -11.08
C LEU A 142 30.22 29.28 -11.89
N ARG A 143 30.47 29.21 -13.21
CA ARG A 143 29.88 28.24 -14.12
C ARG A 143 30.36 26.82 -13.86
N ALA A 144 31.68 26.60 -13.68
CA ALA A 144 32.19 25.28 -13.37
C ALA A 144 31.74 24.83 -11.97
N LYS A 145 31.66 25.75 -11.00
CA LYS A 145 31.14 25.45 -9.66
C LYS A 145 29.69 24.96 -9.69
N GLN A 146 28.81 25.62 -10.43
CA GLN A 146 27.43 25.16 -10.59
C GLN A 146 27.35 23.81 -11.32
N GLN A 147 28.11 23.64 -12.41
CA GLN A 147 28.14 22.38 -13.16
C GLN A 147 28.65 21.21 -12.29
N ALA A 148 29.74 21.42 -11.56
CA ALA A 148 30.32 20.48 -10.61
C ALA A 148 29.29 20.08 -9.54
N GLY A 149 28.60 21.05 -8.95
CA GLY A 149 27.58 20.82 -7.92
C GLY A 149 26.46 19.90 -8.41
N HIS A 150 25.91 20.15 -9.59
CA HIS A 150 24.84 19.31 -10.16
C HIS A 150 25.32 17.87 -10.45
N VAL A 151 26.54 17.72 -10.99
CA VAL A 151 27.10 16.40 -11.30
C VAL A 151 27.41 15.64 -10.01
N VAL A 152 28.00 16.29 -9.00
CA VAL A 152 28.23 15.73 -7.67
C VAL A 152 26.91 15.28 -7.04
N LEU A 153 25.87 16.12 -7.05
CA LEU A 153 24.60 15.75 -6.45
C LEU A 153 23.93 14.59 -7.18
N ARG A 154 23.94 14.58 -8.52
CA ARG A 154 23.48 13.45 -9.33
C ARG A 154 24.23 12.16 -8.99
N ARG A 155 25.55 12.26 -8.81
CA ARG A 155 26.43 11.16 -8.41
C ARG A 155 26.14 10.69 -6.98
N LEU A 156 25.86 11.58 -6.04
CA LEU A 156 25.45 11.22 -4.69
C LEU A 156 24.13 10.46 -4.67
N PHE A 157 23.14 10.88 -5.47
CA PHE A 157 21.88 10.15 -5.61
C PHE A 157 22.06 8.77 -6.25
N ARG A 158 23.00 8.63 -7.18
CA ARG A 158 23.26 7.39 -7.92
C ARG A 158 24.11 6.39 -7.14
N ASP A 159 25.25 6.84 -6.63
CA ASP A 159 26.33 5.98 -6.12
C ASP A 159 26.32 5.88 -4.59
N GLN A 160 25.62 6.79 -3.90
CA GLN A 160 25.38 6.83 -2.45
C GLN A 160 26.57 6.38 -1.58
N PRO A 161 27.75 7.03 -1.69
CA PRO A 161 28.92 6.63 -0.91
C PRO A 161 28.70 6.88 0.60
N PRO A 162 29.41 6.14 1.47
CA PRO A 162 29.37 6.38 2.91
C PRO A 162 29.87 7.80 3.21
N MET A 163 29.01 8.64 3.78
CA MET A 163 29.34 10.05 4.04
C MET A 163 28.62 10.55 5.30
N THR A 164 29.32 11.31 6.15
CA THR A 164 28.69 11.89 7.35
C THR A 164 27.67 12.98 6.98
N ALA A 165 26.62 13.16 7.81
CA ALA A 165 25.64 14.22 7.60
C ALA A 165 26.29 15.61 7.51
N ALA A 166 27.31 15.89 8.33
CA ALA A 166 28.05 17.14 8.28
C ALA A 166 28.81 17.34 6.96
N SER A 167 29.41 16.29 6.39
CA SER A 167 30.10 16.40 5.09
C SER A 167 29.12 16.65 3.95
N PHE A 168 27.94 16.04 4.02
CA PHE A 168 26.85 16.27 3.07
C PHE A 168 26.31 17.71 3.17
N ASP A 169 26.03 18.18 4.38
CA ASP A 169 25.53 19.55 4.62
C ASP A 169 26.57 20.59 4.15
N ASN A 170 27.86 20.40 4.45
CA ASN A 170 28.96 21.24 3.95
C ASN A 170 29.04 21.25 2.42
N THR A 171 28.79 20.11 1.77
CA THR A 171 28.80 20.00 0.31
C THR A 171 27.65 20.80 -0.31
N LEU A 172 26.44 20.66 0.21
CA LEU A 172 25.28 21.42 -0.28
C LEU A 172 25.48 22.92 -0.07
N GLN A 173 25.99 23.32 1.10
CA GLN A 173 26.27 24.72 1.40
C GLN A 173 27.35 25.29 0.48
N PHE A 174 28.44 24.56 0.23
CA PHE A 174 29.53 25.02 -0.66
C PHE A 174 29.03 25.31 -2.08
N PHE A 175 28.15 24.47 -2.61
CA PHE A 175 27.58 24.64 -3.95
C PHE A 175 26.31 25.51 -4.00
N GLY A 176 25.79 25.97 -2.86
CA GLY A 176 24.56 26.77 -2.78
C GLY A 176 23.31 25.97 -3.14
N MET A 177 23.23 24.71 -2.71
CA MET A 177 22.13 23.78 -2.99
C MET A 177 21.32 23.41 -1.74
N ASP A 178 21.48 24.16 -0.65
CA ASP A 178 20.82 23.97 0.65
C ASP A 178 19.45 24.68 0.75
N HIS A 179 19.09 25.51 -0.23
CA HIS A 179 17.80 26.21 -0.27
C HIS A 179 16.74 25.54 -1.18
N ALA A 180 15.45 25.74 -0.86
CA ALA A 180 14.31 25.15 -1.59
C ALA A 180 14.19 25.58 -3.07
N LEU A 181 14.86 26.66 -3.46
CA LEU A 181 14.87 27.18 -4.84
C LEU A 181 15.96 26.53 -5.72
N ALA A 182 16.77 25.61 -5.19
CA ALA A 182 17.82 24.90 -5.94
C ALA A 182 17.28 23.94 -7.01
N GLY A 183 15.96 23.75 -7.10
CA GLY A 183 15.34 22.84 -8.07
C GLY A 183 15.40 21.36 -7.69
N VAL A 184 15.82 21.03 -6.46
CA VAL A 184 15.87 19.67 -5.92
C VAL A 184 14.86 19.53 -4.79
N ASP A 185 14.13 18.42 -4.76
CA ASP A 185 13.12 18.14 -3.74
C ASP A 185 13.77 18.04 -2.34
N PRO A 186 13.40 18.89 -1.37
CA PRO A 186 13.98 18.89 -0.03
C PRO A 186 13.74 17.57 0.71
N LEU A 187 12.65 16.84 0.42
CA LEU A 187 12.39 15.54 1.04
C LEU A 187 13.39 14.48 0.54
N HIS A 188 13.73 14.51 -0.76
CA HIS A 188 14.73 13.61 -1.32
C HIS A 188 16.15 13.93 -0.83
N LEU A 189 16.48 15.21 -0.62
CA LEU A 189 17.75 15.59 0.00
C LEU A 189 17.84 15.12 1.46
N GLN A 190 16.75 15.24 2.22
CA GLN A 190 16.71 14.75 3.60
C GLN A 190 16.84 13.23 3.67
N GLN A 191 16.17 12.50 2.77
CA GLN A 191 16.30 11.03 2.68
C GLN A 191 17.72 10.63 2.28
N LEU A 192 18.31 11.30 1.28
CA LEU A 192 19.69 11.04 0.87
C LEU A 192 20.64 11.29 2.05
N ARG A 193 20.51 12.40 2.77
CA ARG A 193 21.34 12.71 3.95
C ARG A 193 21.27 11.60 5.00
N THR A 194 20.06 11.15 5.33
CA THR A 194 19.86 10.06 6.30
C THR A 194 20.52 8.78 5.82
N ASN A 195 20.32 8.40 4.55
CA ASN A 195 20.90 7.18 3.99
C ASN A 195 22.43 7.22 4.03
N LEU A 196 23.07 8.29 3.54
CA LEU A 196 24.54 8.38 3.50
C LEU A 196 25.16 8.35 4.92
N HIS A 197 24.50 9.01 5.88
CA HIS A 197 24.95 9.02 7.27
C HIS A 197 24.80 7.65 7.94
N GLU A 198 23.68 6.97 7.71
CA GLU A 198 23.47 5.59 8.15
C GLU A 198 24.51 4.65 7.53
N TRP A 199 24.82 4.82 6.24
CA TRP A 199 25.87 4.07 5.55
C TRP A 199 27.24 4.25 6.20
N HIS A 200 27.65 5.49 6.48
CA HIS A 200 28.89 5.77 7.18
C HIS A 200 28.92 5.17 8.59
N ALA A 201 27.82 5.30 9.34
CA ALA A 201 27.72 4.75 10.70
C ALA A 201 27.78 3.21 10.71
N LEU A 202 27.15 2.56 9.72
CA LEU A 202 27.22 1.11 9.55
C LEU A 202 28.64 0.67 9.19
N GLN A 203 29.30 1.35 8.25
CA GLN A 203 30.68 1.02 7.90
C GLN A 203 31.60 1.12 9.12
N GLN A 204 31.57 2.22 9.87
CA GLN A 204 32.37 2.40 11.09
C GLN A 204 32.08 1.34 12.16
N ARG A 205 30.82 0.89 12.28
CA ARG A 205 30.42 -0.16 13.23
C ARG A 205 30.95 -1.54 12.84
N PHE A 206 31.06 -1.82 11.55
CA PHE A 206 31.48 -3.13 11.04
C PHE A 206 32.96 -3.18 10.64
N GLU A 207 33.64 -2.06 10.43
CA GLU A 207 35.08 -1.96 10.14
C GLU A 207 35.93 -2.79 11.12
N PRO A 208 35.77 -2.71 12.46
CA PRO A 208 36.54 -3.54 13.39
C PRO A 208 36.20 -5.03 13.30
N ALA A 209 34.97 -5.40 12.89
CA ALA A 209 34.60 -6.79 12.66
C ALA A 209 35.14 -7.33 11.31
N ILE A 210 35.27 -6.46 10.31
CA ILE A 210 35.89 -6.74 9.01
C ILE A 210 37.41 -6.89 9.17
N GLU A 211 38.05 -6.01 9.94
CA GLU A 211 39.47 -6.11 10.32
C GLU A 211 39.75 -7.40 11.11
N ALA A 212 38.85 -7.83 11.99
CA ALA A 212 38.98 -9.09 12.73
C ALA A 212 38.92 -10.34 11.82
N TRP A 213 38.24 -10.28 10.66
CA TRP A 213 38.27 -11.36 9.66
C TRP A 213 39.55 -11.33 8.82
N ASN A 214 40.13 -10.15 8.61
CA ASN A 214 41.34 -9.95 7.80
C ASN A 214 42.64 -10.27 8.56
N ALA A 215 42.65 -10.19 9.89
CA ALA A 215 43.87 -10.26 10.72
C ALA A 215 44.42 -11.68 11.02
N GLN A 216 44.19 -12.67 10.14
CA GLN A 216 44.56 -14.10 10.27
C GLN A 216 43.53 -14.97 11.01
N SER A 217 42.87 -15.87 10.29
CA SER A 217 42.26 -17.05 10.87
C SER A 217 42.32 -18.22 9.89
N PRO A 218 43.09 -19.30 10.18
CA PRO A 218 43.20 -20.49 9.34
C PRO A 218 41.90 -21.31 9.19
N ARG A 219 40.76 -20.85 9.72
CA ARG A 219 39.48 -21.56 9.72
C ARG A 219 38.33 -20.56 9.76
N VAL A 220 37.85 -20.13 8.59
CA VAL A 220 36.54 -19.47 8.50
C VAL A 220 35.48 -20.57 8.57
N ASP A 221 34.69 -20.57 9.64
CA ASP A 221 33.58 -21.51 9.84
C ASP A 221 32.28 -20.95 9.25
N ALA A 222 31.43 -21.83 8.70
CA ALA A 222 30.14 -21.46 8.13
C ALA A 222 29.22 -20.80 9.17
N GLU A 223 29.31 -21.23 10.44
CA GLU A 223 28.54 -20.68 11.55
C GLU A 223 28.86 -19.20 11.80
N THR A 224 30.14 -18.82 11.73
CA THR A 224 30.57 -17.43 11.94
C THR A 224 30.06 -16.52 10.83
N VAL A 225 30.18 -16.97 9.58
CA VAL A 225 29.65 -16.25 8.41
C VAL A 225 28.13 -16.10 8.51
N TYR A 226 27.45 -17.18 8.88
CA TYR A 226 26.00 -17.21 9.06
C TYR A 226 25.52 -16.24 10.15
N ARG A 227 26.14 -16.24 11.34
CA ARG A 227 25.76 -15.33 12.45
C ARG A 227 26.01 -13.87 12.12
N TRP A 228 27.15 -13.57 11.51
CA TRP A 228 27.48 -12.22 11.06
C TRP A 228 26.44 -11.72 10.06
N PHE A 229 26.11 -12.53 9.06
CA PHE A 229 25.11 -12.17 8.06
C PHE A 229 23.72 -11.95 8.67
N CYS A 230 23.31 -12.79 9.62
CA CYS A 230 22.06 -12.61 10.35
C CYS A 230 22.04 -11.32 11.18
N ALA A 231 23.16 -10.93 11.78
CA ALA A 231 23.28 -9.67 12.51
C ALA A 231 23.13 -8.46 11.58
N CYS A 232 23.79 -8.48 10.41
CA CYS A 232 23.67 -7.43 9.39
C CYS A 232 22.24 -7.34 8.82
N ALA A 233 21.58 -8.47 8.58
CA ALA A 233 20.21 -8.50 8.10
C ALA A 233 19.19 -7.96 9.12
N ARG A 234 19.47 -8.12 10.42
CA ARG A 234 18.65 -7.54 11.50
C ARG A 234 18.82 -6.03 11.64
N SER A 235 20.01 -5.47 11.37
CA SER A 235 20.25 -4.01 11.41
C SER A 235 19.63 -3.23 10.23
N HIS A 236 18.62 -3.80 9.56
CA HIS A 236 17.73 -3.14 8.58
C HIS A 236 18.36 -2.63 7.28
N ALA A 237 19.57 -3.06 6.94
CA ALA A 237 20.31 -2.47 5.84
C ALA A 237 20.76 -3.56 4.85
N THR A 238 19.92 -3.79 3.83
CA THR A 238 20.09 -4.86 2.83
C THR A 238 21.32 -4.64 1.95
N GLU A 239 21.47 -3.44 1.39
CA GLU A 239 22.60 -3.10 0.53
C GLU A 239 23.97 -3.16 1.26
N PRO A 240 24.14 -2.71 2.51
CA PRO A 240 25.42 -2.84 3.20
C PRO A 240 25.77 -4.27 3.53
N ALA A 241 24.78 -5.11 3.87
CA ALA A 241 25.05 -6.53 4.10
C ALA A 241 25.61 -7.19 2.83
N ILE A 242 25.08 -6.80 1.66
CA ILE A 242 25.54 -7.30 0.35
C ILE A 242 26.92 -6.72 0.00
N ALA A 243 27.10 -5.41 0.12
CA ALA A 243 28.38 -4.76 -0.14
C ALA A 243 29.50 -5.31 0.75
N ALA A 244 29.20 -5.52 2.04
CA ALA A 244 30.15 -6.13 2.97
C ALA A 244 30.46 -7.58 2.58
N LEU A 245 29.48 -8.37 2.12
CA LEU A 245 29.71 -9.73 1.62
C LEU A 245 30.70 -9.77 0.44
N HIS A 246 30.55 -8.84 -0.52
CA HIS A 246 31.43 -8.73 -1.68
C HIS A 246 32.81 -8.15 -1.34
N ALA A 247 32.90 -7.30 -0.32
CA ALA A 247 34.15 -6.71 0.14
C ALA A 247 35.08 -7.72 0.86
N GLN A 248 34.57 -8.88 1.29
CA GLN A 248 35.36 -9.86 2.05
C GLN A 248 36.38 -10.61 1.16
N PRO A 249 37.69 -10.45 1.38
CA PRO A 249 38.73 -11.08 0.56
C PRO A 249 38.72 -12.62 0.69
N ALA A 250 38.36 -13.16 1.85
CA ALA A 250 38.25 -14.61 2.06
C ALA A 250 37.14 -15.27 1.22
N LEU A 251 36.04 -14.55 0.96
CA LEU A 251 34.90 -15.04 0.17
C LEU A 251 35.05 -14.78 -1.33
N GLN A 252 36.04 -13.99 -1.75
CA GLN A 252 36.34 -13.79 -3.17
C GLN A 252 36.83 -15.09 -3.84
N ASN A 253 37.52 -15.96 -3.09
CA ASN A 253 37.94 -17.27 -3.58
C ASN A 253 36.72 -18.20 -3.80
N GLY A 254 36.59 -18.76 -5.00
CA GLY A 254 35.50 -19.66 -5.39
C GLY A 254 35.49 -20.98 -4.60
N ASP A 255 36.67 -21.49 -4.23
CA ASP A 255 36.80 -22.78 -3.55
C ASP A 255 36.23 -22.73 -2.12
N TRP A 256 36.52 -21.65 -1.38
CA TRP A 256 35.97 -21.43 -0.06
C TRP A 256 34.44 -21.28 -0.09
N ARG A 257 33.90 -20.61 -1.10
CA ARG A 257 32.44 -20.49 -1.28
C ARG A 257 31.77 -21.85 -1.48
N GLN A 258 32.37 -22.74 -2.28
CA GLN A 258 31.85 -24.09 -2.48
C GLN A 258 31.95 -24.96 -1.22
N GLN A 259 33.01 -24.82 -0.43
CA GLN A 259 33.18 -25.55 0.83
C GLN A 259 32.16 -25.12 1.91
N LEU A 260 31.87 -23.82 2.01
CA LEU A 260 30.95 -23.26 3.01
C LEU A 260 29.47 -23.43 2.66
N ALA A 261 29.12 -23.40 1.37
CA ALA A 261 27.74 -23.47 0.87
C ALA A 261 26.86 -24.60 1.49
N PRO A 262 27.32 -25.87 1.60
CA PRO A 262 26.48 -26.94 2.16
C PRO A 262 26.16 -26.76 3.65
N GLN A 263 27.12 -26.29 4.45
CA GLN A 263 26.89 -26.02 5.88
C GLN A 263 25.99 -24.79 6.06
N LEU A 264 26.21 -23.73 5.28
CA LEU A 264 25.34 -22.55 5.27
C LEU A 264 23.90 -22.90 4.89
N LEU A 265 23.70 -23.77 3.89
CA LEU A 265 22.37 -24.24 3.50
C LEU A 265 21.68 -24.96 4.65
N GLU A 266 22.39 -25.84 5.35
CA GLU A 266 21.84 -26.59 6.48
C GLU A 266 21.42 -25.66 7.63
N LEU A 267 22.27 -24.69 7.99
CA LEU A 267 21.97 -23.68 9.02
C LEU A 267 20.74 -22.85 8.66
N VAL A 268 20.67 -22.32 7.44
CA VAL A 268 19.54 -21.50 6.98
C VAL A 268 18.23 -22.28 6.98
N VAL A 269 18.24 -23.54 6.53
CA VAL A 269 17.04 -24.40 6.49
C VAL A 269 16.58 -24.78 7.90
N ARG A 270 17.53 -25.06 8.81
CA ARG A 270 17.28 -25.47 10.19
C ARG A 270 16.75 -24.32 11.04
N GLU A 271 17.42 -23.18 11.02
CA GLU A 271 17.13 -22.07 11.93
C GLU A 271 16.13 -21.06 11.39
N ARG A 272 16.06 -20.90 10.06
CA ARG A 272 15.17 -19.93 9.37
C ARG A 272 15.27 -18.51 9.95
N PRO A 273 16.45 -17.87 9.85
CA PRO A 273 16.68 -16.57 10.47
C PRO A 273 15.79 -15.46 9.87
N PRO A 274 15.27 -14.52 10.68
CA PRO A 274 14.50 -13.39 10.18
C PRO A 274 15.42 -12.43 9.40
N MET A 275 15.23 -12.32 8.08
CA MET A 275 15.94 -11.38 7.22
C MET A 275 15.07 -10.89 6.05
N PRO A 276 15.34 -9.71 5.45
CA PRO A 276 14.63 -9.25 4.26
C PRO A 276 14.79 -10.21 3.07
N ALA A 277 13.77 -10.33 2.22
CA ALA A 277 13.80 -11.23 1.06
C ALA A 277 14.95 -10.89 0.09
N ALA A 278 15.21 -9.60 -0.15
CA ALA A 278 16.31 -9.17 -0.99
C ALA A 278 17.68 -9.61 -0.43
N THR A 279 17.88 -9.46 0.90
CA THR A 279 19.10 -9.91 1.58
C THR A 279 19.27 -11.43 1.48
N ALA A 280 18.20 -12.18 1.73
CA ALA A 280 18.20 -13.63 1.60
C ALA A 280 18.47 -14.07 0.15
N ALA A 281 17.83 -13.45 -0.84
CA ALA A 281 18.03 -13.77 -2.24
C ALA A 281 19.51 -13.57 -2.65
N SER A 282 20.11 -12.44 -2.26
CA SER A 282 21.53 -12.18 -2.54
C SER A 282 22.46 -13.19 -1.86
N LEU A 283 22.17 -13.64 -0.64
CA LEU A 283 22.93 -14.72 0.01
C LEU A 283 22.84 -16.02 -0.79
N PHE A 284 21.63 -16.38 -1.22
CA PHE A 284 21.37 -17.60 -1.97
C PHE A 284 22.04 -17.58 -3.34
N ASP A 285 22.03 -16.43 -4.01
CA ASP A 285 22.68 -16.23 -5.30
C ASP A 285 24.21 -16.26 -5.15
N TYR A 286 24.76 -15.59 -4.13
CA TYR A 286 26.21 -15.49 -3.92
C TYR A 286 26.87 -16.85 -3.63
N PHE A 287 26.22 -17.69 -2.80
CA PHE A 287 26.70 -19.04 -2.48
C PHE A 287 26.09 -20.14 -3.35
N ARG A 288 25.31 -19.79 -4.38
CA ARG A 288 24.58 -20.71 -5.27
C ARG A 288 23.75 -21.78 -4.53
N LEU A 289 23.09 -21.38 -3.45
CA LEU A 289 22.32 -22.28 -2.59
C LEU A 289 21.11 -22.90 -3.31
N TYR A 290 20.56 -22.22 -4.32
CA TYR A 290 19.48 -22.76 -5.15
C TYR A 290 19.91 -24.00 -5.95
N GLU A 291 21.09 -23.94 -6.59
CA GLU A 291 21.65 -25.05 -7.37
C GLU A 291 21.95 -26.24 -6.45
N LEU A 292 22.53 -25.96 -5.27
CA LEU A 292 22.83 -26.97 -4.27
C LEU A 292 21.56 -27.65 -3.73
N ALA A 293 20.51 -26.88 -3.44
CA ALA A 293 19.23 -27.41 -2.98
C ALA A 293 18.52 -28.22 -4.05
N HIS A 294 18.57 -27.77 -5.31
CA HIS A 294 18.00 -28.50 -6.44
C HIS A 294 18.69 -29.85 -6.65
N GLY A 295 20.02 -29.90 -6.52
CA GLY A 295 20.79 -31.15 -6.53
C GLY A 295 20.44 -32.13 -5.40
N ARG A 296 19.86 -31.63 -4.29
CA ARG A 296 19.34 -32.44 -3.17
C ARG A 296 17.83 -32.74 -3.28
N GLY A 297 17.17 -32.35 -4.37
CA GLY A 297 15.73 -32.56 -4.58
C GLY A 297 14.81 -31.62 -3.78
N ALA A 298 15.35 -30.52 -3.22
CA ALA A 298 14.58 -29.54 -2.44
C ALA A 298 14.36 -28.23 -3.23
N SER A 299 13.12 -27.74 -3.27
CA SER A 299 12.82 -26.41 -3.81
C SER A 299 12.82 -25.36 -2.70
N LEU A 300 13.69 -24.36 -2.81
CA LEU A 300 13.82 -23.24 -1.87
C LEU A 300 13.38 -21.90 -2.47
N GLN A 301 12.65 -21.89 -3.58
CA GLN A 301 12.23 -20.66 -4.26
C GLN A 301 11.40 -19.72 -3.36
N ASP A 302 10.55 -20.27 -2.49
CA ASP A 302 9.75 -19.48 -1.54
C ASP A 302 10.49 -19.14 -0.23
N MET A 303 11.70 -19.66 -0.02
CA MET A 303 12.43 -19.53 1.25
C MET A 303 12.76 -18.05 1.58
N PRO A 304 13.29 -17.22 0.65
CA PRO A 304 13.54 -15.81 0.93
C PRO A 304 12.29 -15.05 1.41
N SER A 305 11.14 -15.30 0.77
CA SER A 305 9.87 -14.69 1.17
C SER A 305 9.38 -15.21 2.53
N GLN A 306 9.63 -16.48 2.87
CA GLN A 306 9.33 -17.01 4.21
C GLN A 306 10.18 -16.31 5.29
N LEU A 307 11.46 -16.07 5.02
CA LEU A 307 12.36 -15.36 5.95
C LEU A 307 11.95 -13.89 6.11
N GLU A 308 11.48 -13.25 5.04
CA GLU A 308 10.97 -11.88 5.09
C GLU A 308 9.73 -11.77 5.98
N VAL A 309 8.80 -12.73 5.91
CA VAL A 309 7.63 -12.74 6.80
C VAL A 309 8.08 -12.83 8.26
N LEU A 310 9.06 -13.69 8.58
CA LEU A 310 9.62 -13.78 9.94
C LEU A 310 10.25 -12.46 10.40
N TRP A 311 10.95 -11.78 9.51
CA TRP A 311 11.54 -10.47 9.77
C TRP A 311 10.48 -9.38 9.99
N LEU A 312 9.43 -9.34 9.17
CA LEU A 312 8.30 -8.42 9.32
C LEU A 312 7.51 -8.64 10.61
N MET A 313 7.54 -9.85 11.18
CA MET A 313 6.88 -10.18 12.45
C MET A 313 7.63 -9.66 13.68
N LEU A 314 8.88 -9.19 13.53
CA LEU A 314 9.62 -8.58 14.63
C LEU A 314 8.96 -7.26 15.08
N PRO A 315 8.95 -6.95 16.40
CA PRO A 315 8.30 -5.75 16.93
C PRO A 315 8.91 -4.46 16.37
N GLU A 316 10.21 -4.46 16.08
CA GLU A 316 10.96 -3.35 15.47
C GLU A 316 10.44 -2.99 14.07
N ASN A 317 9.92 -3.98 13.33
CA ASN A 317 9.45 -3.83 11.95
C ASN A 317 7.95 -3.51 11.83
N ALA A 318 7.30 -3.06 12.92
CA ALA A 318 5.85 -2.84 12.94
C ALA A 318 5.34 -1.85 11.86
N SER A 319 6.13 -0.83 11.51
CA SER A 319 5.81 0.13 10.45
C SER A 319 5.86 -0.52 9.06
N ARG A 320 6.91 -1.32 8.78
CA ARG A 320 7.09 -2.06 7.54
C ARG A 320 6.03 -3.15 7.36
N LEU A 321 5.69 -3.86 8.43
CA LEU A 321 4.57 -4.80 8.47
C LEU A 321 3.25 -4.10 8.09
N ALA A 322 3.01 -2.90 8.63
CA ALA A 322 1.80 -2.15 8.34
C ALA A 322 1.71 -1.69 6.87
N LEU A 323 2.85 -1.32 6.27
CA LEU A 323 2.94 -1.00 4.85
C LEU A 323 2.69 -2.25 3.99
N ARG A 324 3.25 -3.41 4.37
CA ARG A 324 3.07 -4.68 3.67
C ARG A 324 1.61 -5.15 3.66
N VAL A 325 0.89 -4.96 4.77
CA VAL A 325 -0.48 -5.44 4.97
C VAL A 325 -1.54 -4.35 4.71
N ARG A 326 -1.13 -3.18 4.21
CA ARG A 326 -2.03 -2.05 3.96
C ARG A 326 -3.18 -2.43 3.02
N ASP A 327 -4.30 -1.74 3.20
CA ASP A 327 -5.36 -1.82 2.21
C ASP A 327 -4.94 -1.08 0.95
N ALA A 328 -5.12 -1.66 -0.23
CA ALA A 328 -4.80 -0.99 -1.50
C ALA A 328 -5.55 0.35 -1.65
N LYS A 329 -6.69 0.51 -0.98
CA LYS A 329 -7.46 1.77 -0.96
C LYS A 329 -6.87 2.85 -0.04
N LYS A 330 -5.94 2.50 0.86
CA LYS A 330 -5.34 3.41 1.83
C LYS A 330 -3.85 3.59 1.53
N PRO A 331 -3.36 4.85 1.39
CA PRO A 331 -1.94 5.07 1.09
C PRO A 331 -1.02 4.74 2.27
N TYR A 332 -1.53 4.75 3.51
CA TYR A 332 -0.75 4.53 4.75
C TYR A 332 -1.06 3.19 5.43
N GLY A 333 -0.09 2.68 6.19
CA GLY A 333 -0.21 1.48 7.03
C GLY A 333 -0.58 1.80 8.48
N GLU A 334 -1.49 1.02 9.08
CA GLU A 334 -1.91 1.17 10.48
C GLU A 334 -1.06 0.25 11.41
N ALA A 335 0.08 0.74 11.90
CA ALA A 335 1.03 -0.07 12.69
C ALA A 335 0.42 -0.71 13.95
N LYS A 336 -0.22 0.09 14.82
CA LYS A 336 -0.85 -0.42 16.06
C LYS A 336 -1.87 -1.53 15.81
N LYS A 337 -2.66 -1.42 14.74
CA LYS A 337 -3.66 -2.42 14.36
C LYS A 337 -3.02 -3.68 13.82
N SER A 338 -2.03 -3.53 12.94
CA SER A 338 -1.27 -4.65 12.37
C SER A 338 -0.57 -5.46 13.46
N SER A 339 0.05 -4.81 14.44
CA SER A 339 0.66 -5.49 15.60
C SER A 339 -0.38 -6.17 16.50
N ARG A 340 -1.60 -5.62 16.61
CA ARG A 340 -2.69 -6.28 17.35
C ARG A 340 -3.16 -7.55 16.64
N TYR A 341 -3.35 -7.49 15.32
CA TYR A 341 -3.73 -8.66 14.52
C TYR A 341 -2.64 -9.73 14.54
N LEU A 342 -1.36 -9.32 14.45
CA LEU A 342 -0.24 -10.25 14.57
C LEU A 342 -0.25 -11.00 15.91
N ARG A 343 -0.41 -10.28 17.03
CA ARG A 343 -0.51 -10.90 18.37
C ARG A 343 -1.69 -11.85 18.51
N TRP A 344 -2.79 -11.60 17.80
CA TRP A 344 -3.95 -12.49 17.81
C TRP A 344 -3.71 -13.76 17.00
N VAL A 345 -3.06 -13.65 15.85
CA VAL A 345 -2.79 -14.78 14.96
C VAL A 345 -1.67 -15.69 15.49
N GLN A 346 -0.77 -15.16 16.32
CA GLN A 346 0.28 -15.94 16.99
C GLN A 346 -0.25 -16.78 18.16
N ARG A 347 -1.52 -16.64 18.57
CA ARG A 347 -2.09 -17.47 19.64
C ARG A 347 -2.41 -18.88 19.10
N PRO A 348 -2.27 -19.92 19.94
CA PRO A 348 -2.65 -21.28 19.56
C PRO A 348 -4.13 -21.36 19.15
N PHE A 349 -4.41 -22.22 18.18
CA PHE A 349 -5.76 -22.40 17.67
C PHE A 349 -6.65 -23.10 18.69
N HIS A 350 -7.72 -22.42 19.12
CA HIS A 350 -8.76 -23.00 19.96
C HIS A 350 -10.16 -22.66 19.44
N TRP A 351 -11.06 -23.63 19.48
CA TRP A 351 -12.44 -23.48 19.00
C TRP A 351 -13.24 -22.42 19.74
N TRP A 352 -13.06 -22.28 21.06
CA TRP A 352 -13.72 -21.23 21.85
C TRP A 352 -13.28 -19.82 21.42
N TRP A 353 -12.03 -19.65 20.99
CA TRP A 353 -11.52 -18.38 20.49
C TRP A 353 -12.16 -18.02 19.14
N ILE A 354 -12.45 -19.01 18.28
CA ILE A 354 -13.20 -18.80 17.04
C ILE A 354 -14.64 -18.38 17.34
N LEU A 355 -15.30 -19.01 18.33
CA LEU A 355 -16.64 -18.61 18.75
C LEU A 355 -16.65 -17.14 19.19
N LEU A 356 -15.69 -16.75 20.04
CA LEU A 356 -15.59 -15.39 20.56
C LEU A 356 -15.26 -14.35 19.48
N THR A 357 -14.32 -14.66 18.58
CA THR A 357 -13.97 -13.76 17.45
C THR A 357 -15.07 -13.68 16.39
N SER A 358 -15.90 -14.71 16.26
CA SER A 358 -17.04 -14.72 15.34
C SER A 358 -18.11 -13.71 15.74
N TRP A 359 -18.25 -13.40 17.03
CA TRP A 359 -19.16 -12.35 17.51
C TRP A 359 -18.73 -10.94 17.11
N VAL A 360 -17.43 -10.69 16.92
CA VAL A 360 -16.96 -9.39 16.46
C VAL A 360 -17.21 -9.24 14.95
N PRO A 361 -18.03 -8.26 14.52
CA PRO A 361 -18.34 -8.08 13.11
C PRO A 361 -17.08 -7.81 12.28
N GLY A 362 -16.93 -8.53 11.16
CA GLY A 362 -15.81 -8.34 10.21
C GLY A 362 -14.42 -8.78 10.69
N LEU A 363 -14.24 -9.17 11.96
CA LEU A 363 -12.93 -9.53 12.49
C LEU A 363 -12.30 -10.76 11.81
N PRO A 364 -12.99 -11.90 11.64
CA PRO A 364 -12.39 -13.08 10.98
C PRO A 364 -11.94 -12.78 9.55
N THR A 365 -12.75 -11.99 8.83
CA THR A 365 -12.43 -11.51 7.48
C THR A 365 -11.23 -10.57 7.49
N ALA A 366 -11.13 -9.66 8.46
CA ALA A 366 -9.98 -8.75 8.58
C ALA A 366 -8.68 -9.53 8.88
N LEU A 367 -8.73 -10.54 9.75
CA LEU A 367 -7.61 -11.43 10.04
C LEU A 367 -7.21 -12.27 8.82
N GLY A 368 -8.18 -12.80 8.08
CA GLY A 368 -7.92 -13.54 6.85
C GLY A 368 -7.29 -12.67 5.76
N LEU A 369 -7.77 -11.43 5.58
CA LEU A 369 -7.16 -10.47 4.67
C LEU A 369 -5.75 -10.05 5.13
N PHE A 370 -5.56 -9.88 6.44
CA PHE A 370 -4.25 -9.60 7.03
C PHE A 370 -3.25 -10.72 6.68
N LEU A 371 -3.62 -11.98 6.92
CA LEU A 371 -2.79 -13.14 6.61
C LEU A 371 -2.56 -13.34 5.11
N TRP A 372 -3.59 -13.13 4.30
CA TRP A 372 -3.48 -13.23 2.84
C TRP A 372 -2.53 -12.16 2.28
N ARG A 373 -2.59 -10.92 2.78
CA ARG A 373 -1.66 -9.85 2.38
C ARG A 373 -0.25 -10.11 2.90
N LEU A 374 -0.10 -10.52 4.15
CA LEU A 374 1.19 -10.86 4.76
C LEU A 374 1.90 -11.97 3.97
N SER A 375 1.16 -12.96 3.48
CA SER A 375 1.67 -14.05 2.66
C SER A 375 1.72 -13.76 1.16
N GLU A 376 1.38 -12.53 0.74
CA GLU A 376 1.36 -12.15 -0.69
C GLU A 376 0.43 -13.03 -1.55
N GLY A 377 -0.58 -13.63 -0.92
CA GLY A 377 -1.52 -14.54 -1.55
C GLY A 377 -1.07 -16.00 -1.63
N VAL A 378 0.11 -16.33 -1.10
CA VAL A 378 0.68 -17.69 -1.10
C VAL A 378 0.75 -18.23 0.35
N PRO A 379 -0.25 -19.01 0.82
CA PRO A 379 -0.33 -19.41 2.22
C PRO A 379 0.86 -20.23 2.74
N SER A 380 1.61 -20.91 1.86
CA SER A 380 2.82 -21.66 2.21
C SER A 380 3.97 -20.78 2.70
N ARG A 381 3.92 -19.45 2.46
CA ARG A 381 4.92 -18.50 2.93
C ARG A 381 4.78 -18.14 4.41
N LEU A 382 3.65 -18.50 5.05
CA LEU A 382 3.45 -18.22 6.46
C LEU A 382 4.37 -19.12 7.33
N PRO A 383 5.01 -18.56 8.35
CA PRO A 383 5.88 -19.33 9.23
C PRO A 383 5.07 -20.27 10.12
N ARG A 384 5.73 -21.35 10.58
CA ARG A 384 5.15 -22.35 11.48
C ARG A 384 4.76 -21.80 12.87
N THR A 385 5.23 -20.60 13.21
CA THR A 385 4.79 -19.87 14.41
C THR A 385 3.32 -19.49 14.36
N ILE A 386 2.74 -19.43 13.16
CA ILE A 386 1.31 -19.29 12.94
C ILE A 386 0.73 -20.67 12.69
N ASP A 387 -0.29 -21.04 13.46
CA ASP A 387 -0.94 -22.33 13.29
C ASP A 387 -1.55 -22.43 11.87
N PRO A 388 -1.18 -23.45 11.06
CA PRO A 388 -1.70 -23.61 9.71
C PRO A 388 -3.21 -23.89 9.67
N ALA A 389 -3.81 -24.45 10.72
CA ALA A 389 -5.26 -24.61 10.83
C ALA A 389 -5.95 -23.26 10.99
N LEU A 390 -5.43 -22.39 11.87
CA LEU A 390 -5.92 -21.03 12.06
C LEU A 390 -5.80 -20.22 10.77
N ALA A 391 -4.63 -20.25 10.13
CA ALA A 391 -4.40 -19.50 8.91
C ALA A 391 -5.35 -19.93 7.79
N ARG A 392 -5.53 -21.24 7.58
CA ARG A 392 -6.50 -21.77 6.60
C ARG A 392 -7.92 -21.34 6.92
N PHE A 393 -8.33 -21.40 8.18
CA PHE A 393 -9.66 -20.95 8.60
C PHE A 393 -9.87 -19.47 8.30
N CYS A 394 -8.99 -18.59 8.78
CA CYS A 394 -9.10 -17.15 8.58
C CYS A 394 -9.07 -16.76 7.09
N ILE A 395 -8.11 -17.28 6.30
CA ILE A 395 -8.03 -17.00 4.85
C ILE A 395 -9.31 -17.48 4.14
N ALA A 396 -9.83 -18.67 4.50
CA ALA A 396 -11.09 -19.17 3.95
C ALA A 396 -12.28 -18.26 4.30
N THR A 397 -12.35 -17.71 5.52
CA THR A 397 -13.41 -16.74 5.89
C THR A 397 -13.30 -15.41 5.14
N ALA A 398 -12.11 -15.02 4.70
CA ALA A 398 -11.88 -13.80 3.93
C ALA A 398 -12.20 -13.96 2.44
N SER A 399 -12.21 -15.19 1.92
CA SER A 399 -12.49 -15.47 0.52
C SER A 399 -13.93 -15.04 0.14
N ARG A 400 -14.04 -14.05 -0.75
CA ARG A 400 -15.35 -13.53 -1.20
C ARG A 400 -15.95 -14.33 -2.35
N HIS A 401 -15.10 -14.97 -3.14
CA HIS A 401 -15.44 -15.62 -4.41
C HIS A 401 -15.88 -17.07 -4.25
N VAL A 402 -15.72 -17.65 -3.05
CA VAL A 402 -16.09 -19.03 -2.74
C VAL A 402 -16.94 -19.02 -1.48
N VAL A 403 -18.01 -19.82 -1.48
CA VAL A 403 -18.73 -20.14 -0.24
C VAL A 403 -17.91 -21.19 0.50
N ALA A 404 -16.93 -20.71 1.27
CA ALA A 404 -16.09 -21.59 2.07
C ALA A 404 -16.84 -22.08 3.31
N GLY A 405 -16.65 -23.35 3.68
CA GLY A 405 -17.21 -23.94 4.91
C GLY A 405 -16.98 -23.08 6.16
N PRO A 406 -15.77 -22.54 6.39
CA PRO A 406 -15.49 -21.62 7.48
C PRO A 406 -16.38 -20.36 7.51
N ARG A 407 -16.73 -19.80 6.36
CA ARG A 407 -17.60 -18.62 6.27
C ARG A 407 -19.05 -18.95 6.62
N VAL A 408 -19.53 -20.12 6.22
CA VAL A 408 -20.84 -20.64 6.61
C VAL A 408 -20.86 -20.88 8.11
N LEU A 409 -19.80 -21.48 8.68
CA LEU A 409 -19.69 -21.75 10.10
C LEU A 409 -19.79 -20.48 10.96
N VAL A 410 -19.07 -19.41 10.59
CA VAL A 410 -19.17 -18.11 11.28
C VAL A 410 -20.60 -17.57 11.29
N GLY A 411 -21.32 -17.73 10.18
CA GLY A 411 -22.71 -17.31 10.10
C GLY A 411 -23.68 -18.20 10.88
N VAL A 412 -23.46 -19.52 10.90
CA VAL A 412 -24.21 -20.47 11.75
C VAL A 412 -24.02 -20.13 13.23
N ILE A 413 -22.79 -19.84 13.66
CA ILE A 413 -22.49 -19.40 15.03
C ILE A 413 -23.28 -18.14 15.38
N ARG A 414 -23.30 -17.14 14.49
CA ARG A 414 -24.04 -15.89 14.71
C ARG A 414 -25.54 -16.09 14.78
N CYS A 415 -26.11 -16.89 13.88
CA CYS A 415 -27.53 -17.19 13.88
C CYS A 415 -27.92 -17.98 15.13
N GLY A 416 -27.10 -18.97 15.52
CA GLY A 416 -27.29 -19.72 16.77
C GLY A 416 -27.27 -18.81 17.99
N SER A 417 -26.29 -17.90 18.09
CA SER A 417 -26.25 -16.93 19.19
C SER A 417 -27.43 -15.96 19.17
N LEU A 418 -27.90 -15.54 18.00
CA LEU A 418 -29.04 -14.65 17.86
C LEU A 418 -30.34 -15.34 18.32
N LEU A 419 -30.53 -16.61 17.96
CA LEU A 419 -31.69 -17.41 18.38
C LEU A 419 -31.69 -17.66 19.89
N VAL A 420 -30.54 -18.02 20.47
CA VAL A 420 -30.39 -18.21 21.91
C VAL A 420 -30.66 -16.91 22.65
N LEU A 421 -30.09 -15.79 22.19
CA LEU A 421 -30.30 -14.48 22.80
C LEU A 421 -31.77 -14.04 22.71
N GLY A 422 -32.41 -14.23 21.55
CA GLY A 422 -33.83 -13.92 21.35
C GLY A 422 -34.72 -14.72 22.29
N GLY A 423 -34.47 -16.03 22.43
CA GLY A 423 -35.22 -16.88 23.35
C GLY A 423 -35.00 -16.54 24.83
N VAL A 424 -33.76 -16.23 25.23
CA VAL A 424 -33.46 -15.82 26.62
C VAL A 424 -34.12 -14.48 26.94
N LEU A 425 -34.08 -13.51 26.02
CA LEU A 425 -34.72 -12.21 26.22
C LEU A 425 -36.24 -12.33 26.27
N ASP A 426 -36.85 -13.13 25.41
CA ASP A 426 -38.29 -13.42 25.46
C ASP A 426 -38.68 -14.07 26.81
N ALA A 427 -37.88 -15.03 27.29
CA ALA A 427 -38.11 -15.69 28.58
C ALA A 427 -37.94 -14.75 29.77
N LEU A 428 -36.89 -13.91 29.78
CA LEU A 428 -36.67 -12.90 30.82
C LEU A 428 -37.80 -11.87 30.83
N TRP A 429 -38.23 -11.40 29.67
CA TRP A 429 -39.35 -10.49 29.55
C TRP A 429 -40.62 -11.08 30.14
N TYR A 430 -40.94 -12.33 29.78
CA TYR A 430 -42.09 -13.05 30.34
C TYR A 430 -42.03 -13.17 31.87
N VAL A 431 -40.87 -13.49 32.43
CA VAL A 431 -40.67 -13.67 33.88
C VAL A 431 -40.74 -12.34 34.65
N PHE A 432 -40.12 -11.27 34.13
CA PHE A 432 -39.95 -10.02 34.88
C PHE A 432 -41.06 -9.00 34.68
N LEU A 433 -41.67 -8.94 33.50
CA LEU A 433 -42.63 -7.88 33.18
C LEU A 433 -44.08 -8.31 33.35
N GLN A 434 -44.37 -9.62 33.46
CA GLN A 434 -45.72 -10.23 33.60
C GLN A 434 -46.77 -9.80 32.55
N GLU A 435 -46.43 -8.87 31.67
CA GLU A 435 -47.18 -8.49 30.49
C GLU A 435 -47.07 -9.62 29.46
N PRO A 436 -48.18 -10.25 29.06
CA PRO A 436 -48.15 -11.23 27.98
C PRO A 436 -47.62 -10.53 26.70
N TYR A 437 -46.58 -11.11 26.08
CA TYR A 437 -46.27 -10.81 24.69
C TYR A 437 -47.52 -11.11 23.87
N GLY A 438 -48.27 -10.08 23.45
CA GLY A 438 -49.48 -10.32 22.67
C GLY A 438 -50.56 -9.27 22.80
N GLU A 439 -50.26 -8.03 22.42
CA GLU A 439 -51.20 -7.42 21.47
C GLU A 439 -51.10 -8.24 20.17
N PRO A 440 -52.22 -8.68 19.55
CA PRO A 440 -52.21 -9.46 18.32
C PRO A 440 -51.52 -8.66 17.20
N GLY A 441 -50.21 -8.83 17.05
CA GLY A 441 -49.42 -8.12 16.05
C GLY A 441 -47.93 -7.90 16.35
N SER A 442 -47.43 -8.06 17.59
CA SER A 442 -46.00 -7.89 17.88
C SER A 442 -45.22 -9.21 17.73
N PRO A 443 -44.27 -9.32 16.77
CA PRO A 443 -43.47 -10.53 16.64
C PRO A 443 -42.51 -10.64 17.84
N SER A 444 -42.47 -11.80 18.49
CA SER A 444 -41.50 -12.05 19.56
C SER A 444 -40.06 -11.90 19.06
N LEU A 445 -39.10 -11.66 19.98
CA LEU A 445 -37.70 -11.51 19.59
C LEU A 445 -37.17 -12.81 18.98
N LEU A 446 -37.67 -13.96 19.43
CA LEU A 446 -37.39 -15.27 18.83
C LEU A 446 -37.88 -15.36 17.38
N ILE A 447 -39.13 -14.94 17.08
CA ILE A 447 -39.68 -14.98 15.72
C ILE A 447 -38.86 -14.08 14.80
N SER A 448 -38.51 -12.88 15.27
CA SER A 448 -37.64 -11.95 14.53
C SER A 448 -36.26 -12.54 14.26
N ALA A 449 -35.65 -13.19 15.25
CA ALA A 449 -34.37 -13.90 15.11
C ALA A 449 -34.45 -15.07 14.11
N LEU A 450 -35.57 -15.79 14.08
CA LEU A 450 -35.83 -16.89 13.15
C LEU A 450 -35.97 -16.38 11.71
N VAL A 451 -36.71 -15.27 11.50
CA VAL A 451 -36.82 -14.63 10.17
C VAL A 451 -35.46 -14.15 9.67
N ILE A 452 -34.66 -13.50 10.51
CA ILE A 452 -33.31 -13.04 10.15
C ILE A 452 -32.41 -14.24 9.79
N THR A 453 -32.47 -15.31 10.58
CA THR A 453 -31.70 -16.55 10.33
C THR A 453 -32.10 -17.20 9.01
N ALA A 454 -33.41 -17.32 8.75
CA ALA A 454 -33.95 -17.86 7.49
C ALA A 454 -33.54 -17.00 6.28
N ALA A 455 -33.62 -15.67 6.40
CA ALA A 455 -33.18 -14.75 5.36
C ALA A 455 -31.67 -14.88 5.08
N TRP A 456 -30.84 -14.99 6.11
CA TRP A 456 -29.40 -15.23 5.96
C TRP A 456 -29.08 -16.57 5.28
N ALA A 457 -29.76 -17.65 5.69
CA ALA A 457 -29.59 -18.97 5.09
C ALA A 457 -30.03 -19.00 3.61
N ALA A 458 -31.16 -18.36 3.30
CA ALA A 458 -31.63 -18.18 1.93
C ALA A 458 -30.63 -17.37 1.09
N TYR A 459 -30.07 -16.30 1.64
CA TYR A 459 -29.05 -15.49 0.97
C TYR A 459 -27.77 -16.28 0.69
N ILE A 460 -27.22 -17.03 1.65
CA ILE A 460 -26.02 -17.85 1.44
C ILE A 460 -26.28 -18.95 0.42
N THR A 461 -27.46 -19.58 0.46
CA THR A 461 -27.87 -20.58 -0.54
C THR A 461 -27.95 -19.97 -1.94
N PHE A 462 -28.56 -18.78 -2.05
CA PHE A 462 -28.59 -18.03 -3.31
C PHE A 462 -27.19 -17.70 -3.83
N VAL A 463 -26.28 -17.23 -2.98
CA VAL A 463 -24.89 -16.94 -3.38
C VAL A 463 -24.16 -18.22 -3.82
N ALA A 464 -24.37 -19.34 -3.13
CA ALA A 464 -23.80 -20.63 -3.50
C ALA A 464 -24.31 -21.10 -4.88
N LEU A 465 -25.63 -21.00 -5.11
CA LEU A 465 -26.26 -21.29 -6.40
C LEU A 465 -25.76 -20.37 -7.51
N LEU A 466 -25.59 -19.08 -7.22
CA LEU A 466 -25.07 -18.10 -8.18
C LEU A 466 -23.62 -18.43 -8.57
N ILE A 467 -22.75 -18.74 -7.60
CA ILE A 467 -21.38 -19.15 -7.88
C ILE A 467 -21.36 -20.45 -8.69
N TRP A 468 -22.17 -21.44 -8.32
CA TRP A 468 -22.30 -22.69 -9.05
C TRP A 468 -22.77 -22.46 -10.49
N GLN A 469 -23.77 -21.60 -10.70
CA GLN A 469 -24.29 -21.24 -12.02
C GLN A 469 -23.34 -20.37 -12.85
N ARG A 470 -22.35 -19.70 -12.25
CA ARG A 470 -21.35 -18.90 -12.96
C ARG A 470 -20.08 -19.66 -13.37
N ARG A 471 -19.82 -20.86 -12.83
CA ARG A 471 -18.59 -21.62 -13.13
C ARG A 471 -18.41 -21.90 -14.64
N PRO A 472 -17.19 -21.86 -15.19
CA PRO A 472 -16.96 -22.31 -16.56
C PRO A 472 -17.41 -23.79 -16.74
N GLU A 473 -17.84 -24.14 -17.94
CA GLU A 473 -18.29 -25.50 -18.29
C GLU A 473 -17.13 -26.42 -18.71
N GLU A 474 -15.93 -25.87 -18.84
CA GLU A 474 -14.67 -26.57 -19.09
C GLU A 474 -13.86 -26.55 -17.79
N PRO A 475 -13.48 -27.68 -17.15
CA PRO A 475 -13.56 -29.09 -17.57
C PRO A 475 -14.96 -29.76 -17.40
N PRO A 476 -15.20 -30.94 -18.03
CA PRO A 476 -16.48 -31.66 -17.99
C PRO A 476 -16.95 -31.90 -16.55
N GLN A 477 -18.09 -31.31 -16.21
CA GLN A 477 -18.74 -31.51 -14.91
C GLN A 477 -19.52 -32.83 -14.89
N ALA A 478 -19.72 -33.41 -13.70
CA ALA A 478 -20.41 -34.70 -13.56
C ALA A 478 -21.92 -34.67 -13.92
N ARG A 479 -22.59 -33.51 -13.86
CA ARG A 479 -24.05 -33.37 -14.09
C ARG A 479 -24.43 -32.11 -14.89
N PRO A 480 -24.04 -32.00 -16.16
CA PRO A 480 -24.30 -30.82 -17.00
C PRO A 480 -25.79 -30.57 -17.25
N LEU A 481 -26.61 -31.62 -17.42
CA LEU A 481 -28.06 -31.48 -17.63
C LEU A 481 -28.76 -30.82 -16.44
N LEU A 482 -28.42 -31.24 -15.22
CA LEU A 482 -29.02 -30.71 -13.99
C LEU A 482 -28.80 -29.21 -13.86
N ARG A 483 -27.63 -28.72 -14.28
CA ARG A 483 -27.29 -27.30 -14.23
C ARG A 483 -28.05 -26.46 -15.26
N ILE A 484 -28.27 -27.00 -16.46
CA ILE A 484 -29.02 -26.34 -17.53
C ILE A 484 -30.52 -26.31 -17.20
N ALA A 485 -31.07 -27.43 -16.73
CA ALA A 485 -32.49 -27.57 -16.40
C ALA A 485 -32.91 -26.85 -15.10
N PHE A 486 -31.95 -26.46 -14.25
CA PHE A 486 -32.23 -25.85 -12.95
C PHE A 486 -33.07 -24.56 -13.05
N VAL A 487 -32.69 -23.63 -13.94
CA VAL A 487 -33.39 -22.34 -14.07
C VAL A 487 -34.82 -22.52 -14.59
N PRO A 488 -35.08 -23.28 -15.67
CA PRO A 488 -36.44 -23.60 -16.09
C PRO A 488 -37.27 -24.31 -15.02
N ALA A 489 -36.69 -25.28 -14.30
CA ALA A 489 -37.38 -25.98 -13.22
C ALA A 489 -37.80 -25.04 -12.08
N MET A 490 -36.94 -24.10 -11.69
CA MET A 490 -37.28 -23.07 -10.70
C MET A 490 -38.32 -22.07 -11.20
N CYS A 491 -38.31 -21.74 -12.50
CA CYS A 491 -39.36 -20.92 -13.09
C CYS A 491 -40.73 -21.63 -13.04
N ALA A 492 -40.77 -22.91 -13.41
CA ALA A 492 -41.99 -23.71 -13.34
C ALA A 492 -42.50 -23.83 -11.89
N ALA A 493 -41.61 -24.10 -10.93
CA ALA A 493 -41.97 -24.16 -9.51
C ALA A 493 -42.51 -22.83 -8.99
N GLY A 494 -41.91 -21.69 -9.37
CA GLY A 494 -42.38 -20.36 -8.97
C GLY A 494 -43.76 -20.00 -9.54
N VAL A 495 -44.04 -20.39 -10.80
CA VAL A 495 -45.36 -20.21 -11.42
C VAL A 495 -46.41 -21.13 -10.78
N LEU A 496 -46.06 -22.37 -10.47
CA LEU A 496 -46.94 -23.29 -9.74
C LEU A 496 -47.25 -22.77 -8.33
N LEU A 497 -46.25 -22.21 -7.62
CA LEU A 497 -46.44 -21.61 -6.31
C LEU A 497 -47.40 -20.42 -6.39
N TRP A 498 -47.23 -19.54 -7.38
CA TRP A 498 -48.13 -18.44 -7.65
C TRP A 498 -49.57 -18.91 -7.92
N PHE A 499 -49.73 -19.92 -8.76
CA PHE A 499 -51.02 -20.48 -9.11
C PHE A 499 -51.72 -21.11 -7.89
N ALA A 500 -50.97 -21.85 -7.07
CA ALA A 500 -51.50 -22.52 -5.90
C ALA A 500 -51.80 -21.57 -4.73
N SER A 501 -50.99 -20.52 -4.53
CA SER A 501 -51.17 -19.58 -3.42
C SER A 501 -52.16 -18.47 -3.71
N GLY A 502 -52.45 -18.19 -4.99
CA GLY A 502 -53.21 -17.02 -5.43
C GLY A 502 -52.54 -15.67 -5.13
N SER A 503 -51.30 -15.69 -4.60
CA SER A 503 -50.59 -14.50 -4.14
C SER A 503 -49.42 -14.14 -5.06
N ASN A 504 -49.52 -12.97 -5.71
CA ASN A 504 -48.45 -12.43 -6.55
C ASN A 504 -47.13 -12.29 -5.78
N GLY A 505 -47.19 -11.92 -4.50
CA GLY A 505 -46.01 -11.74 -3.66
C GLY A 505 -45.17 -13.01 -3.48
N LEU A 506 -45.80 -14.17 -3.22
CA LEU A 506 -45.07 -15.42 -3.05
C LEU A 506 -44.45 -15.92 -4.37
N GLY A 507 -45.20 -15.79 -5.47
CA GLY A 507 -44.71 -16.12 -6.81
C GLY A 507 -43.50 -15.28 -7.22
N VAL A 508 -43.63 -13.95 -7.14
CA VAL A 508 -42.55 -13.01 -7.48
C VAL A 508 -41.36 -13.17 -6.54
N GLY A 509 -41.60 -13.39 -5.24
CA GLY A 509 -40.56 -13.63 -4.24
C GLY A 509 -39.70 -14.86 -4.56
N ALA A 510 -40.30 -15.93 -5.09
CA ALA A 510 -39.57 -17.13 -5.54
C ALA A 510 -38.86 -16.93 -6.89
N LEU A 511 -39.46 -16.16 -7.81
CA LEU A 511 -38.94 -15.97 -9.17
C LEU A 511 -37.85 -14.91 -9.28
N LEU A 512 -37.81 -13.91 -8.40
CA LEU A 512 -36.81 -12.85 -8.42
C LEU A 512 -35.37 -13.37 -8.20
N PRO A 513 -35.09 -14.26 -7.22
CA PRO A 513 -33.81 -14.97 -7.13
C PRO A 513 -33.51 -15.79 -8.39
N THR A 514 -34.51 -16.45 -8.96
CA THR A 514 -34.35 -17.27 -10.18
C THR A 514 -33.94 -16.42 -11.39
N ALA A 515 -34.60 -15.28 -11.61
CA ALA A 515 -34.23 -14.30 -12.63
C ALA A 515 -32.81 -13.77 -12.41
N SER A 516 -32.45 -13.48 -11.16
CA SER A 516 -31.11 -13.02 -10.79
C SER A 516 -30.02 -14.08 -11.06
N LEU A 517 -30.33 -15.37 -10.84
CA LEU A 517 -29.44 -16.49 -11.21
C LEU A 517 -29.25 -16.59 -12.72
N ALA A 518 -30.34 -16.52 -13.49
CA ALA A 518 -30.32 -16.59 -14.95
C ALA A 518 -29.48 -15.47 -15.57
N TYR A 519 -29.71 -14.25 -15.14
CA TYR A 519 -28.94 -13.09 -15.59
C TYR A 519 -27.50 -13.11 -15.09
N GLY A 520 -27.30 -13.53 -13.83
CA GLY A 520 -25.97 -13.70 -13.27
C GLY A 520 -25.12 -14.73 -14.02
N ARG A 521 -25.74 -15.78 -14.55
CA ARG A 521 -25.12 -16.76 -15.46
C ARG A 521 -24.79 -16.12 -16.81
N TYR A 522 -25.76 -15.48 -17.46
CA TYR A 522 -25.57 -14.75 -18.72
C TYR A 522 -24.40 -13.77 -18.67
N ARG A 523 -24.31 -12.94 -17.61
CA ARG A 523 -23.26 -11.93 -17.46
C ARG A 523 -21.88 -12.47 -17.12
N ALA A 524 -21.79 -13.59 -16.40
CA ALA A 524 -20.50 -14.23 -16.16
C ALA A 524 -19.87 -14.78 -17.44
N ARG A 525 -20.71 -15.09 -18.44
CA ARG A 525 -20.32 -15.69 -19.72
C ARG A 525 -20.19 -14.67 -20.84
N ASN A 526 -20.88 -13.54 -20.72
CA ASN A 526 -20.85 -12.41 -21.62
C ASN A 526 -20.44 -11.14 -20.84
N PRO A 527 -19.17 -11.06 -20.38
CA PRO A 527 -18.70 -9.92 -19.61
C PRO A 527 -18.72 -8.63 -20.45
N LEU A 528 -18.98 -7.51 -19.78
CA LEU A 528 -18.88 -6.20 -20.41
C LEU A 528 -17.45 -5.93 -20.89
N PRO A 529 -17.27 -5.23 -22.03
CA PRO A 529 -15.96 -4.74 -22.41
C PRO A 529 -15.36 -3.82 -21.32
N PRO A 530 -14.01 -3.70 -21.26
CA PRO A 530 -13.34 -2.83 -20.31
C PRO A 530 -13.83 -1.39 -20.45
N ALA A 531 -13.79 -0.62 -19.37
CA ALA A 531 -14.45 0.70 -19.29
C ALA A 531 -14.12 1.64 -20.46
N GLY A 532 -12.87 1.62 -20.96
CA GLY A 532 -12.44 2.43 -22.10
C GLY A 532 -12.99 2.00 -23.47
N ALA A 533 -13.56 0.80 -23.59
CA ALA A 533 -14.16 0.26 -24.81
C ALA A 533 -15.68 0.06 -24.70
N ARG A 534 -16.33 0.61 -23.66
CA ARG A 534 -17.79 0.48 -23.48
C ARG A 534 -18.53 1.44 -24.38
N THR A 535 -19.31 0.89 -25.31
CA THR A 535 -20.30 1.64 -26.08
C THR A 535 -21.67 1.62 -25.39
N ARG A 536 -22.55 2.59 -25.70
CA ARG A 536 -23.95 2.59 -25.21
C ARG A 536 -24.70 1.30 -25.57
N TRP A 537 -24.32 0.64 -26.67
CA TRP A 537 -24.89 -0.62 -27.11
C TRP A 537 -24.52 -1.81 -26.20
N SER A 538 -23.36 -1.77 -25.54
CA SER A 538 -22.89 -2.84 -24.65
C SER A 538 -23.71 -3.00 -23.36
N THR A 539 -24.45 -1.95 -22.96
CA THR A 539 -25.30 -1.93 -21.76
C THR A 539 -26.77 -2.21 -22.03
N ILE A 540 -27.20 -2.27 -23.30
CA ILE A 540 -28.61 -2.51 -23.67
C ILE A 540 -29.18 -3.81 -23.06
N PRO A 541 -28.47 -4.94 -23.07
CA PRO A 541 -28.99 -6.16 -22.45
C PRO A 541 -29.29 -6.00 -20.95
N ASP A 542 -28.51 -5.18 -20.24
CA ASP A 542 -28.72 -4.92 -18.81
C ASP A 542 -29.95 -4.07 -18.60
N THR A 543 -30.06 -2.97 -19.36
CA THR A 543 -31.21 -2.07 -19.26
C THR A 543 -32.50 -2.79 -19.59
N LEU A 544 -32.51 -3.62 -20.64
CA LEU A 544 -33.69 -4.42 -21.01
C LEU A 544 -34.04 -5.45 -19.91
N PHE A 545 -33.05 -6.11 -19.31
CA PHE A 545 -33.28 -7.04 -18.22
C PHE A 545 -33.90 -6.34 -17.00
N TYR A 546 -33.34 -5.21 -16.57
CA TYR A 546 -33.87 -4.47 -15.41
C TYR A 546 -35.23 -3.84 -15.67
N ILE A 547 -35.48 -3.33 -16.89
CA ILE A 547 -36.81 -2.86 -17.30
C ILE A 547 -37.81 -4.01 -17.27
N GLY A 548 -37.45 -5.18 -17.82
CA GLY A 548 -38.28 -6.38 -17.78
C GLY A 548 -38.59 -6.82 -16.36
N LEU A 549 -37.59 -6.82 -15.47
CA LEU A 549 -37.74 -7.14 -14.04
C LEU A 549 -38.73 -6.18 -13.36
N PHE A 550 -38.61 -4.88 -13.63
CA PHE A 550 -39.47 -3.84 -13.05
C PHE A 550 -40.91 -3.95 -13.55
N LEU A 551 -41.11 -4.08 -14.87
CA LEU A 551 -42.43 -4.25 -15.47
C LEU A 551 -43.13 -5.53 -15.00
N SER A 552 -42.35 -6.58 -14.72
CA SER A 552 -42.87 -7.89 -14.28
C SER A 552 -43.03 -8.01 -12.76
N MET A 553 -42.72 -6.97 -11.98
CA MET A 553 -42.74 -7.03 -10.51
C MET A 553 -44.12 -7.38 -9.92
N HIS A 554 -45.19 -7.12 -10.67
CA HIS A 554 -46.58 -7.38 -10.26
C HIS A 554 -47.16 -8.65 -10.87
N TRP A 555 -46.42 -9.35 -11.75
CA TRP A 555 -46.93 -10.48 -12.51
C TRP A 555 -45.90 -11.62 -12.57
N ALA A 556 -46.13 -12.67 -11.78
CA ALA A 556 -45.21 -13.79 -11.63
C ALA A 556 -44.87 -14.51 -12.97
N PRO A 557 -45.82 -14.83 -13.86
CA PRO A 557 -45.47 -15.38 -15.18
C PRO A 557 -44.57 -14.46 -16.01
N GLY A 558 -44.75 -13.14 -15.94
CA GLY A 558 -43.86 -12.17 -16.58
C GLY A 558 -42.43 -12.28 -16.06
N MET A 559 -42.26 -12.42 -14.74
CA MET A 559 -40.94 -12.59 -14.12
C MET A 559 -40.26 -13.89 -14.58
N ALA A 560 -41.03 -14.97 -14.72
CA ALA A 560 -40.53 -16.23 -15.27
C ALA A 560 -40.10 -16.09 -16.74
N LEU A 561 -40.86 -15.35 -17.57
CA LEU A 561 -40.48 -15.06 -18.96
C LEU A 561 -39.17 -14.28 -19.03
N VAL A 562 -38.98 -13.26 -18.19
CA VAL A 562 -37.71 -12.50 -18.12
C VAL A 562 -36.53 -13.41 -17.74
N ALA A 563 -36.73 -14.29 -16.75
CA ALA A 563 -35.71 -15.26 -16.35
C ALA A 563 -35.35 -16.25 -17.48
N LEU A 564 -36.38 -16.80 -18.14
CA LEU A 564 -36.21 -17.74 -19.27
C LEU A 564 -35.60 -17.07 -20.50
N ALA A 565 -35.91 -15.79 -20.77
CA ALA A 565 -35.30 -15.03 -21.85
C ALA A 565 -33.79 -14.84 -21.61
N ALA A 566 -33.38 -14.45 -20.40
CA ALA A 566 -31.96 -14.33 -20.04
C ALA A 566 -31.22 -15.67 -20.14
N TRP A 567 -31.85 -16.76 -19.66
CA TRP A 567 -31.32 -18.12 -19.76
C TRP A 567 -31.23 -18.62 -21.21
N GLY A 568 -32.26 -18.39 -22.02
CA GLY A 568 -32.31 -18.80 -23.42
C GLY A 568 -31.30 -18.05 -24.27
N MET A 569 -31.12 -16.74 -24.02
CA MET A 569 -30.11 -15.91 -24.68
C MET A 569 -28.69 -16.38 -24.36
N ASP A 570 -28.41 -16.76 -23.10
CA ASP A 570 -27.13 -17.37 -22.70
C ASP A 570 -26.85 -18.65 -23.50
N LEU A 571 -27.81 -19.59 -23.54
CA LEU A 571 -27.65 -20.85 -24.29
C LEU A 571 -27.48 -20.62 -25.79
N TRP A 572 -28.21 -19.67 -26.37
CA TRP A 572 -28.13 -19.36 -27.80
C TRP A 572 -26.75 -18.81 -28.19
N LEU A 573 -26.17 -17.94 -27.36
CA LEU A 573 -24.82 -17.41 -27.56
C LEU A 573 -23.75 -18.51 -27.38
N GLN A 574 -23.95 -19.41 -26.41
CA GLN A 574 -23.01 -20.50 -26.10
C GLN A 574 -23.21 -21.78 -26.92
N ARG A 575 -24.12 -21.79 -27.90
CA ARG A 575 -24.44 -22.99 -28.71
C ARG A 575 -23.21 -23.66 -29.36
N LYS A 576 -22.16 -22.88 -29.65
CA LYS A 576 -20.92 -23.39 -30.27
C LYS A 576 -19.96 -24.03 -29.28
N SER A 577 -19.95 -23.57 -28.02
CA SER A 577 -19.10 -24.09 -26.93
C SER A 577 -19.73 -25.25 -26.17
N LEU A 578 -21.07 -25.36 -26.21
CA LEU A 578 -21.85 -26.46 -25.62
C LEU A 578 -21.69 -27.81 -26.34
N ARG A 579 -20.57 -28.07 -27.02
CA ARG A 579 -20.31 -29.36 -27.68
C ARG A 579 -20.14 -30.45 -26.64
N TRP A 580 -21.26 -31.08 -26.29
CA TRP A 580 -21.33 -32.34 -25.58
C TRP A 580 -20.40 -33.33 -26.28
N ARG A 581 -19.27 -33.65 -25.67
CA ARG A 581 -18.54 -34.88 -25.98
C ARG A 581 -18.96 -35.91 -24.94
N PRO A 582 -19.94 -36.80 -25.24
CA PRO A 582 -20.12 -37.99 -24.43
C PRO A 582 -18.80 -38.77 -24.49
N GLY A 583 -18.16 -39.00 -23.35
CA GLY A 583 -17.02 -39.92 -23.27
C GLY A 583 -15.61 -39.32 -23.40
N ALA A 584 -15.41 -38.00 -23.23
CA ALA A 584 -14.06 -37.53 -22.92
C ALA A 584 -13.67 -38.07 -21.53
N LYS A 585 -12.92 -39.18 -21.50
CA LYS A 585 -12.22 -39.65 -20.30
C LYS A 585 -11.52 -38.41 -19.70
N PRO A 586 -11.61 -38.19 -18.37
CA PRO A 586 -10.82 -37.15 -17.75
C PRO A 586 -9.38 -37.35 -18.21
N ALA A 587 -8.78 -36.33 -18.82
CA ALA A 587 -7.37 -36.36 -19.16
C ALA A 587 -6.64 -36.78 -17.88
N ALA A 588 -5.95 -37.92 -17.95
CA ALA A 588 -5.21 -38.47 -16.83
C ALA A 588 -4.39 -37.31 -16.26
N SER A 589 -4.57 -37.04 -14.96
CA SER A 589 -3.69 -36.15 -14.23
C SER A 589 -2.25 -36.58 -14.53
N PRO A 590 -1.32 -35.67 -14.85
CA PRO A 590 0.09 -36.00 -14.87
C PRO A 590 0.55 -36.17 -13.41
N THR A 591 0.13 -37.28 -12.80
CA THR A 591 0.69 -37.78 -11.56
C THR A 591 1.85 -38.69 -11.93
N GLY A 592 3.05 -38.11 -11.88
CA GLY A 592 4.29 -38.79 -11.47
C GLY A 592 4.89 -39.84 -12.41
N ARG A 593 5.96 -39.44 -13.12
CA ARG A 593 7.30 -40.07 -13.07
C ARG A 593 8.23 -39.39 -14.08
N ALA A 594 9.10 -38.52 -13.57
CA ALA A 594 10.52 -38.36 -13.93
C ALA A 594 11.09 -37.29 -13.01
#